data_AF-A0A314ZH31-F1
#
_entry.id   AF-A0A314ZH31-F1
#
_cell.length_a   1.000
_cell.length_b   1.000
_cell.length_c   1.000
_cell.angle_alpha   90.00
_cell.angle_beta   90.00
_cell.angle_gamma   90.00
#
_symmetry.space_group_name_H-M   'P 1'
#
loop_
_entity.id
_entity.type
_entity.pdbx_description
1 polymer ?
#
loop_
_entity_poly.entity_id
_entity_poly.type
_entity_poly.pdbx_seq_one_letter_code
_entity_poly.pdbx_strand_id
1 'polypeptide(L)'
;MILVRKVSSGKWVVTKFVKEHTHPLTPGKGRRDCIYDQYPNEHDKIRELSQQLAIEKKRAATYKRHLDLIFEHIEEHNESLSKKIQHIVESVKEIEGKEQQQHR
;
A
#
# COMPACT_ATOMS: atom_id res chain seq x y z
N MET A 1 -6.46 -9.84 -47.43
CA MET A 1 -5.30 -8.91 -47.25
C MET A 1 -5.60 -7.60 -47.94
N ILE A 2 -5.40 -6.45 -47.28
CA ILE A 2 -5.68 -5.12 -47.86
C ILE A 2 -4.36 -4.42 -48.16
N LEU A 3 -4.15 -4.01 -49.40
CA LEU A 3 -3.04 -3.13 -49.78
C LEU A 3 -3.53 -1.69 -49.84
N VAL A 4 -2.75 -0.79 -49.26
CA VAL A 4 -3.00 0.63 -49.26
C VAL A 4 -1.80 1.36 -49.87
N ARG A 5 -2.06 2.42 -50.63
CA ARG A 5 -1.02 3.35 -51.10
C ARG A 5 -1.37 4.77 -50.67
N LYS A 6 -0.36 5.56 -50.37
CA LYS A 6 -0.51 7.01 -50.16
C LYS A 6 -0.43 7.70 -51.52
N VAL A 7 -1.44 8.49 -51.87
CA VAL A 7 -1.43 9.32 -53.08
C VAL A 7 -0.74 10.66 -52.79
N SER A 8 -0.32 11.37 -53.85
CA SER A 8 0.39 12.66 -53.76
C SER A 8 -0.37 13.73 -52.98
N SER A 9 -1.70 13.63 -52.88
CA SER A 9 -2.54 14.48 -52.02
C SER A 9 -2.47 14.15 -50.53
N GLY A 10 -1.62 13.20 -50.12
CA GLY A 10 -1.43 12.79 -48.73
C GLY A 10 -2.49 11.82 -48.20
N LYS A 11 -3.57 11.57 -48.96
CA LYS A 11 -4.64 10.64 -48.60
C LYS A 11 -4.20 9.18 -48.84
N TRP A 12 -4.65 8.28 -47.98
CA TRP A 12 -4.46 6.85 -48.18
C TRP A 12 -5.64 6.28 -48.95
N VAL A 13 -5.35 5.53 -50.00
CA VAL A 13 -6.37 4.85 -50.80
C VAL A 13 -6.10 3.35 -50.80
N VAL A 14 -7.17 2.56 -50.67
CA VAL A 14 -7.11 1.11 -50.80
C VAL A 14 -6.92 0.76 -52.26
N THR A 15 -5.85 0.06 -52.59
CA THR A 15 -5.49 -0.27 -53.98
C THR A 15 -5.89 -1.68 -54.35
N LYS A 16 -5.86 -2.60 -53.39
CA LYS A 16 -6.24 -3.98 -53.61
C LYS A 16 -6.89 -4.51 -52.34
N PHE A 17 -8.09 -5.03 -52.50
CA PHE A 17 -8.79 -5.76 -51.47
C PHE A 17 -8.80 -7.24 -51.87
N VAL A 18 -7.93 -8.04 -51.26
CA VAL A 18 -7.96 -9.50 -51.45
C VAL A 18 -9.05 -10.06 -50.57
N LYS A 19 -10.18 -10.39 -51.19
CA LYS A 19 -11.40 -10.91 -50.57
C LYS A 19 -11.31 -12.41 -50.26
N GLU A 20 -10.54 -13.16 -51.03
CA GLU A 20 -10.34 -14.59 -50.83
C GLU A 20 -9.14 -14.86 -49.92
N HIS A 21 -9.39 -15.66 -48.89
CA HIS A 21 -8.40 -16.13 -47.94
C HIS A 21 -8.29 -17.64 -48.12
N THR A 22 -7.09 -18.22 -48.01
CA THR A 22 -6.88 -19.68 -47.99
C THR A 22 -7.39 -20.33 -46.68
N HIS A 23 -8.12 -19.58 -45.86
CA HIS A 23 -8.74 -20.01 -44.62
C HIS A 23 -10.08 -19.27 -44.46
N PRO A 24 -11.07 -19.89 -43.82
CA PRO A 24 -12.34 -19.24 -43.53
C PRO A 24 -12.13 -18.07 -42.56
N LEU A 25 -12.52 -16.86 -42.96
CA LEU A 25 -12.71 -15.76 -42.04
C LEU A 25 -14.07 -15.95 -41.37
N THR A 26 -14.14 -16.71 -40.27
CA THR A 26 -15.41 -16.96 -39.56
C THR A 26 -15.91 -15.66 -38.93
N PRO A 27 -16.98 -15.01 -39.45
CA PRO A 27 -17.53 -13.80 -38.88
C PRO A 27 -18.80 -14.22 -38.13
N GLY A 28 -18.66 -14.88 -37.00
CA GLY A 28 -19.83 -15.35 -36.28
C GLY A 28 -19.54 -16.29 -35.13
N LYS A 29 -19.98 -15.85 -33.95
CA LYS A 29 -20.19 -16.66 -32.73
C LYS A 29 -18.90 -17.05 -32.00
N GLY A 30 -18.50 -16.23 -31.01
CA GLY A 30 -17.52 -16.67 -30.01
C GLY A 30 -16.39 -15.69 -29.64
N ARG A 31 -16.43 -14.40 -30.00
CA ARG A 31 -15.51 -13.40 -29.42
C ARG A 31 -15.86 -13.04 -27.96
N ARG A 32 -16.19 -14.03 -27.14
CA ARG A 32 -16.07 -13.91 -25.69
C ARG A 32 -14.85 -14.66 -25.18
N ASP A 33 -14.43 -15.72 -25.89
CA ASP A 33 -13.32 -16.56 -25.42
C ASP A 33 -11.96 -16.10 -25.94
N CYS A 34 -11.88 -15.45 -27.10
CA CYS A 34 -10.62 -14.95 -27.67
C CYS A 34 -10.18 -13.57 -27.17
N ILE A 35 -10.98 -12.85 -26.37
CA ILE A 35 -10.49 -11.66 -25.64
C ILE A 35 -9.72 -12.10 -24.40
N TYR A 36 -10.16 -13.19 -23.74
CA TYR A 36 -9.51 -13.73 -22.55
C TYR A 36 -8.14 -14.35 -22.87
N ASP A 37 -7.98 -14.97 -24.04
CA ASP A 37 -6.71 -15.53 -24.50
C ASP A 37 -5.68 -14.46 -24.94
N GLN A 38 -6.09 -13.19 -25.06
CA GLN A 38 -5.22 -12.09 -25.45
C GLN A 38 -4.50 -11.44 -24.24
N TYR A 39 -4.93 -11.77 -23.02
CA TYR A 39 -4.30 -11.35 -21.76
C TYR A 39 -3.98 -12.57 -20.89
N PRO A 40 -2.97 -13.37 -21.26
CA PRO A 40 -2.51 -14.42 -20.37
C PRO A 40 -1.99 -13.78 -19.08
N ASN A 41 -2.48 -14.26 -17.93
CA ASN A 41 -1.85 -14.10 -16.61
C ASN A 41 -2.04 -12.78 -15.82
N GLU A 42 -2.76 -11.77 -16.32
CA GLU A 42 -2.97 -10.53 -15.53
C GLU A 42 -3.89 -10.75 -14.33
N HIS A 43 -4.94 -11.56 -14.47
CA HIS A 43 -5.87 -11.86 -13.37
C HIS A 43 -5.20 -12.64 -12.23
N ASP A 44 -4.30 -13.57 -12.57
CA ASP A 44 -3.48 -14.28 -11.59
C ASP A 44 -2.53 -13.33 -10.87
N LYS A 45 -1.94 -12.37 -11.60
CA LYS A 45 -1.08 -11.36 -10.99
C LYS A 45 -1.85 -10.43 -10.05
N ILE A 46 -3.06 -10.01 -10.41
CA ILE A 46 -3.94 -9.22 -9.55
C ILE A 46 -4.24 -9.99 -8.25
N ARG A 47 -4.55 -11.29 -8.36
CA ARG A 47 -4.83 -12.15 -7.20
C ARG A 47 -3.60 -12.31 -6.30
N GLU A 48 -2.44 -12.60 -6.88
CA GLU A 48 -1.17 -12.74 -6.16
C GLU A 48 -0.81 -11.45 -5.40
N LEU A 49 -0.82 -10.30 -6.09
CA LEU A 49 -0.49 -9.01 -5.49
C LEU A 49 -1.50 -8.62 -4.40
N SER A 50 -2.78 -8.93 -4.58
CA SER A 50 -3.81 -8.70 -3.57
C SER A 50 -3.54 -9.51 -2.30
N GLN A 51 -3.11 -10.77 -2.45
CA GLN A 51 -2.73 -11.63 -1.32
C GLN A 51 -1.49 -11.08 -0.60
N GLN A 52 -0.45 -10.69 -1.35
CA GLN A 52 0.75 -10.07 -0.78
C GLN A 52 0.41 -8.78 -0.02
N LEU A 53 -0.43 -7.93 -0.59
CA LEU A 53 -0.91 -6.72 0.05
C LEU A 53 -1.68 -7.01 1.34
N ALA A 54 -2.53 -8.04 1.37
CA ALA A 54 -3.25 -8.44 2.57
C ALA A 54 -2.31 -8.91 3.69
N ILE A 55 -1.29 -9.69 3.34
CA ILE A 55 -0.25 -10.15 4.28
C ILE A 55 0.52 -8.96 4.84
N GLU A 56 0.97 -8.03 3.98
CA GLU A 56 1.72 -6.86 4.42
C GLU A 56 0.86 -5.89 5.25
N LYS A 57 -0.42 -5.71 4.93
CA LYS A 57 -1.36 -4.97 5.78
C LYS A 57 -1.50 -5.60 7.17
N LYS A 58 -1.57 -6.94 7.24
CA LYS A 58 -1.60 -7.66 8.53
C LYS A 58 -0.30 -7.45 9.30
N ARG A 59 0.86 -7.54 8.63
CA ARG A 59 2.18 -7.32 9.23
C ARG A 59 2.33 -5.89 9.78
N ALA A 60 1.95 -4.90 8.99
CA ALA A 60 1.96 -3.49 9.39
C ALA A 60 1.05 -3.24 10.60
N ALA A 61 -0.14 -3.85 10.63
CA ALA A 61 -1.04 -3.76 11.77
C ALA A 61 -0.45 -4.40 13.05
N THR A 62 0.33 -5.47 12.92
CA THR A 62 1.06 -6.06 14.06
C THR A 62 2.15 -5.13 14.57
N TYR A 63 2.98 -4.58 13.67
CA TYR A 63 4.02 -3.62 14.06
C TYR A 63 3.46 -2.38 14.73
N LYS A 64 2.34 -1.86 14.22
CA LYS A 64 1.64 -0.74 14.86
C LYS A 64 1.26 -1.07 16.31
N ARG A 65 0.62 -2.23 16.55
CA ARG A 65 0.27 -2.66 17.91
C ARG A 65 1.48 -2.81 18.82
N HIS A 66 2.60 -3.32 18.30
CA HIS A 66 3.83 -3.42 19.10
C HIS A 66 4.39 -2.05 19.45
N LEU A 67 4.36 -1.09 18.52
CA LEU A 67 4.78 0.28 18.78
C LEU A 67 3.88 0.94 19.82
N ASP A 68 2.56 0.81 19.68
CA ASP A 68 1.59 1.34 20.63
C ASP A 68 1.87 0.81 22.06
N LEU A 69 2.11 -0.50 22.20
CA LEU A 69 2.47 -1.12 23.49
C LEU A 69 3.77 -0.55 24.09
N ILE A 70 4.79 -0.35 23.25
CA ILE A 70 6.08 0.20 23.71
C ILE A 70 5.88 1.64 24.17
N PHE A 71 5.09 2.44 23.45
CA PHE A 71 4.78 3.81 23.85
C PHE A 71 4.05 3.86 25.19
N GLU A 72 3.01 3.05 25.37
CA GLU A 72 2.29 2.95 26.65
C GLU A 72 3.25 2.63 27.81
N HIS A 73 4.16 1.67 27.61
CA HIS A 73 5.13 1.30 28.64
C HIS A 73 6.12 2.44 28.95
N ILE A 74 6.59 3.16 27.93
CA ILE A 74 7.47 4.32 28.14
C ILE A 74 6.75 5.41 28.92
N GLU A 75 5.49 5.69 28.59
CA GLU A 75 4.68 6.70 29.26
C GLU A 75 4.44 6.33 30.73
N GLU A 76 4.05 5.09 31.01
CA GLU A 76 3.86 4.58 32.39
C GLU A 76 5.15 4.71 33.22
N HIS A 77 6.29 4.32 32.64
CA HIS A 77 7.59 4.44 33.30
C HIS A 77 7.97 5.89 33.58
N ASN A 78 7.73 6.78 32.62
CA ASN A 78 8.01 8.20 32.75
C ASN A 78 7.15 8.85 33.85
N GLU A 79 5.85 8.54 33.89
CA GLU A 79 4.96 9.00 34.95
C GLU A 79 5.38 8.49 36.33
N SER A 80 5.68 7.19 36.44
CA SER A 80 6.12 6.56 37.68
C SER A 80 7.41 7.21 38.20
N LEU A 81 8.37 7.45 37.31
CA LEU A 81 9.61 8.11 37.66
C LEU A 81 9.37 9.57 38.08
N SER A 82 8.53 10.31 37.36
CA SER A 82 8.17 11.68 37.70
C SER A 82 7.53 11.77 39.09
N LYS A 83 6.63 10.85 39.43
CA LYS A 83 6.00 10.78 40.76
C LYS A 83 7.02 10.51 41.86
N LYS A 84 7.99 9.62 41.63
CA LYS A 84 9.08 9.34 42.58
C LYS A 84 9.98 10.57 42.79
N ILE A 85 10.35 11.26 41.72
CA ILE A 85 11.15 12.49 41.80
C ILE A 85 10.40 13.56 42.58
N GLN A 86 9.12 13.76 42.28
CA GLN A 86 8.27 14.72 42.98
C GLN A 86 8.23 14.44 44.49
N HIS A 87 8.04 13.19 44.88
CA HIS A 87 8.04 12.78 46.29
C HIS A 87 9.39 13.06 46.98
N ILE A 88 10.52 12.81 46.29
CA ILE A 88 11.85 13.12 46.82
C ILE A 88 12.01 14.63 47.01
N VAL A 89 11.60 15.43 46.01
CA VAL A 89 11.67 16.90 46.09
C VAL A 89 10.82 17.43 47.24
N GLU A 90 9.62 16.90 47.44
CA GLU A 90 8.75 17.25 48.56
C GLU A 90 9.39 16.86 49.91
N SER A 91 9.92 15.65 50.01
CA SER A 91 10.63 15.18 51.21
C SER A 91 11.82 16.07 51.57
N VAL A 92 12.64 16.46 50.59
CA VAL A 92 13.79 17.35 50.81
C VAL A 92 13.33 18.74 51.27
N LYS A 93 12.31 19.32 50.63
CA LYS A 93 11.75 20.62 51.03
C LYS A 93 11.21 20.60 52.46
N GLU A 94 10.57 19.51 52.89
CA GLU A 94 10.12 19.37 54.27
C GLU A 94 11.27 19.33 55.27
N ILE A 95 12.37 18.64 54.94
CA ILE A 95 13.56 18.58 55.79
C ILE A 95 14.20 19.97 55.88
N GLU A 96 14.42 20.63 54.75
CA GLU A 96 14.98 22.00 54.70
C GLU A 96 14.10 23.00 55.49
N GLY A 97 12.78 22.89 55.39
CA GLY A 97 11.85 23.73 56.15
C GLY A 97 11.93 23.52 57.66
N LYS A 98 12.09 22.27 58.11
CA LYS A 98 12.27 21.92 59.54
C LYS A 98 13.61 22.44 60.08
N GLU A 99 14.69 22.34 59.31
CA GLU A 99 16.01 22.87 59.70
C GLU A 99 15.99 24.41 59.83
N GLN A 100 15.32 25.11 58.91
CA GLN A 100 15.17 26.58 58.97
C GLN A 100 14.35 27.05 60.18
N GLN A 101 13.38 26.26 60.63
CA GLN A 101 12.60 26.56 61.85
C GLN A 101 13.37 26.27 63.13
N GLN A 102 14.29 25.30 63.14
CA GLN A 102 15.12 25.01 64.32
C GLN A 102 16.26 26.02 64.51
N HIS A 103 16.71 26.69 63.43
CA HIS A 103 17.77 27.71 63.48
C HIS A 103 17.26 29.16 63.69
N ARG A 104 15.97 29.35 63.99
CA ARG A 104 15.34 30.65 64.21
C ARG A 104 14.88 30.81 65.65
#